data_AF-A0AAW5UK11-F1
#
_entry.id   AF-A0AAW5UK11-F1
#
_cell.length_a   1.000
_cell.length_b   1.000
_cell.length_c   1.000
_cell.angle_alpha   90.00
_cell.angle_beta   90.00
_cell.angle_gamma   90.00
#
_symmetry.space_group_name_H-M   'P 1'
#
loop_
_entity.id
_entity.type
_entity.pdbx_description
1 polymer ?
#
loop_
_entity_poly.entity_id
_entity_poly.type
_entity_poly.pdbx_seq_one_letter_code
_entity_poly.pdbx_strand_id
1 'polypeptide(L)'
;MRKIDFKKIGLAAMMLLSALTFQSCDNDNDTDWDRVFPNALVTVKKSGDACYLQLDDNTTLLAKNLKPTIFDGKEVRALVNYSQTSEKSEKYNQVIHVNWIDSILTKKPVPSLGSDTENREKYGDDMVDIVRDWVTVAEDGYLTLRFRALWGGQKVHYINLVTGVNPDNPYEIELRHNANGDPQNYWRDALVAFNLNDAVPDTEGKTVKLTIRWRSSQGYKKVDFDYCSRKPISSPKMLEGYSQEGRDIR
;
A
#
# COMPACT_ATOMS: atom_id res chain seq x y z
N MET A 1 10.62 -44.90 66.40
CA MET A 1 9.41 -44.12 66.01
C MET A 1 9.83 -42.70 65.66
N ARG A 2 9.75 -42.32 64.38
CA ARG A 2 10.01 -40.94 63.95
C ARG A 2 8.64 -40.25 63.82
N LYS A 3 8.31 -39.33 64.73
CA LYS A 3 7.04 -38.59 64.71
C LYS A 3 7.02 -37.71 63.46
N ILE A 4 6.09 -37.98 62.56
CA ILE A 4 5.84 -37.14 61.39
C ILE A 4 5.13 -35.89 61.91
N ASP A 5 5.78 -34.73 61.75
CA ASP A 5 5.25 -33.45 62.20
C ASP A 5 4.27 -32.91 61.15
N PHE A 6 2.99 -33.27 61.31
CA PHE A 6 1.91 -32.95 60.38
C PHE A 6 1.75 -31.44 60.11
N LYS A 7 2.22 -30.56 61.01
CA LYS A 7 2.22 -29.10 60.78
C LYS A 7 3.18 -28.69 59.66
N LYS A 8 4.33 -29.37 59.53
CA LYS A 8 5.31 -29.10 58.46
C LYS A 8 4.85 -29.65 57.11
N ILE A 9 4.12 -30.77 57.11
CA ILE A 9 3.49 -31.33 55.90
C ILE A 9 2.35 -30.44 55.41
N GLY A 10 1.53 -29.90 56.32
CA GLY A 10 0.46 -28.97 55.96
C GLY A 10 0.99 -27.69 55.29
N LEU A 11 2.09 -27.14 55.79
CA LEU A 11 2.71 -25.93 55.23
C LEU A 11 3.31 -26.18 53.83
N ALA A 12 3.91 -27.36 53.62
CA ALA A 12 4.47 -27.75 52.32
C ALA A 12 3.37 -28.00 51.27
N ALA A 13 2.25 -28.63 51.66
CA ALA A 13 1.11 -28.83 50.77
C ALA A 13 0.43 -27.50 50.37
N MET A 14 0.36 -26.54 51.29
CA MET A 14 -0.23 -25.22 51.03
C MET A 14 0.64 -24.35 50.10
N MET A 15 1.97 -24.45 50.17
CA MET A 15 2.90 -23.80 49.23
C MET A 15 2.87 -24.43 47.81
N LEU A 16 2.65 -25.74 47.71
CA LEU A 16 2.51 -26.42 46.42
C LEU A 16 1.18 -26.10 45.71
N LEU A 17 0.10 -25.83 46.45
CA LEU A 17 -1.16 -25.37 45.86
C LEU A 17 -1.09 -23.93 45.34
N SER A 18 -0.32 -23.04 45.98
CA SER A 18 -0.13 -21.66 45.50
C SER A 18 0.74 -21.54 44.24
N ALA A 19 1.47 -22.60 43.86
CA ALA A 19 2.24 -22.64 42.61
C ALA A 19 1.38 -22.98 41.38
N LEU A 20 0.13 -23.43 41.58
CA LEU A 20 -0.81 -23.79 40.52
C LEU A 20 -1.70 -22.61 40.07
N THR A 21 -1.60 -21.43 40.70
CA THR A 21 -2.43 -20.26 40.37
C THR A 21 -1.74 -19.22 39.48
N PHE A 22 -0.59 -19.55 38.88
CA PHE A 22 0.08 -18.70 37.88
C PHE A 22 0.05 -19.27 36.46
N GLN A 23 -1.01 -20.01 36.10
CA GLN A 23 -1.36 -20.13 34.68
C GLN A 23 -1.98 -18.82 34.21
N SER A 24 -1.11 -17.85 33.90
CA SER A 24 -1.41 -16.80 32.92
C SER A 24 -1.50 -17.47 31.55
N CYS A 25 -2.57 -18.21 31.32
CA CYS A 25 -3.10 -18.40 29.98
C CYS A 25 -4.23 -17.38 29.85
N ASP A 26 -3.87 -16.10 29.70
CA ASP A 26 -4.82 -15.18 29.07
C ASP A 26 -5.04 -15.76 27.68
N ASN A 27 -6.19 -16.40 27.53
CA ASN A 27 -6.75 -16.80 26.25
C ASN A 27 -7.36 -15.56 25.58
N ASP A 28 -6.71 -14.39 25.75
CA ASP A 28 -7.04 -13.12 25.13
C ASP A 28 -6.61 -13.21 23.67
N ASN A 29 -7.32 -14.04 22.93
CA ASN A 29 -7.32 -14.02 21.48
C ASN A 29 -8.20 -12.87 20.98
N ASP A 30 -8.11 -11.71 21.64
CA ASP A 30 -8.80 -10.44 21.36
C ASP A 30 -8.14 -9.68 20.19
N THR A 31 -7.21 -10.33 19.48
CA THR A 31 -6.63 -9.73 18.27
C THR A 31 -7.68 -9.74 17.17
N ASP A 32 -8.26 -8.56 16.95
CA ASP A 32 -9.12 -8.29 15.80
C ASP A 32 -8.29 -8.33 14.51
N TRP A 33 -8.15 -9.53 13.96
CA TRP A 33 -7.36 -9.81 12.75
C TRP A 33 -7.83 -8.99 11.54
N ASP A 34 -9.10 -8.60 11.50
CA ASP A 34 -9.66 -7.77 10.44
C ASP A 34 -9.13 -6.33 10.50
N ARG A 35 -8.59 -5.91 11.64
CA ARG A 35 -7.95 -4.60 11.84
C ARG A 35 -6.42 -4.66 11.75
N VAL A 36 -5.82 -5.83 11.54
CA VAL A 36 -4.35 -5.96 11.39
C VAL A 36 -3.90 -5.67 9.97
N PHE A 37 -4.67 -6.10 8.96
CA PHE A 37 -4.31 -5.94 7.55
C PHE A 37 -5.03 -4.77 6.89
N PRO A 38 -4.41 -4.11 5.88
CA PRO A 38 -5.11 -3.09 5.13
C PRO A 38 -6.25 -3.72 4.34
N ASN A 39 -7.38 -3.01 4.27
CA ASN A 39 -8.51 -3.41 3.44
C ASN A 39 -8.68 -2.52 2.21
N ALA A 40 -7.81 -1.51 2.04
CA ALA A 40 -7.76 -0.69 0.85
C ALA A 40 -6.37 -0.06 0.60
N LEU A 41 -6.15 0.26 -0.67
CA LEU A 41 -5.07 1.10 -1.17
C LEU A 41 -5.73 2.41 -1.60
N VAL A 42 -5.21 3.54 -1.15
CA VAL A 42 -5.87 4.84 -1.34
C VAL A 42 -4.86 5.94 -1.67
N THR A 43 -5.35 7.02 -2.26
CA THR A 43 -4.64 8.29 -2.31
C THR A 43 -5.20 9.22 -1.23
N VAL A 44 -4.36 9.70 -0.33
CA VAL A 44 -4.73 10.66 0.72
C VAL A 44 -4.76 12.06 0.12
N LYS A 45 -5.92 12.72 0.15
CA LYS A 45 -6.15 14.03 -0.46
C LYS A 45 -6.83 14.99 0.52
N LYS A 46 -6.76 16.28 0.20
CA LYS A 46 -7.40 17.35 0.99
C LYS A 46 -8.37 18.17 0.15
N SER A 47 -9.44 18.64 0.79
CA SER A 47 -10.40 19.58 0.19
C SER A 47 -10.88 20.55 1.26
N GLY A 48 -10.33 21.78 1.25
CA GLY A 48 -10.50 22.71 2.37
C GLY A 48 -9.97 22.10 3.67
N ASP A 49 -10.80 22.09 4.71
CA ASP A 49 -10.47 21.51 6.02
C ASP A 49 -10.73 19.99 6.11
N ALA A 50 -11.22 19.36 5.03
CA ALA A 50 -11.49 17.93 5.00
C ALA A 50 -10.32 17.11 4.44
N CYS A 51 -10.00 16.01 5.13
CA CYS A 51 -9.18 14.92 4.59
C CYS A 51 -10.12 13.87 3.96
N TYR A 52 -9.84 13.47 2.72
CA TYR A 52 -10.57 12.40 2.06
C TYR A 52 -9.61 11.45 1.36
N LEU A 53 -10.05 10.22 1.16
CA LEU A 53 -9.28 9.16 0.52
C LEU A 53 -9.90 8.87 -0.84
N GLN A 54 -9.08 8.83 -1.89
CA GLN A 54 -9.49 8.29 -3.19
C GLN A 54 -9.17 6.81 -3.20
N LEU A 55 -10.19 5.95 -3.30
CA LEU A 55 -10.02 4.51 -3.33
C LEU A 55 -9.55 4.06 -4.72
N ASP A 56 -10.32 4.43 -5.73
CA ASP A 56 -10.11 4.09 -7.14
C ASP A 56 -10.40 5.31 -8.03
N ASP A 57 -10.45 5.16 -9.35
CA ASP A 57 -10.73 6.24 -10.31
C ASP A 57 -12.02 7.04 -10.06
N ASN A 58 -12.99 6.52 -9.29
CA ASN A 58 -14.32 7.11 -9.13
C ASN A 58 -14.80 7.19 -7.67
N THR A 59 -14.24 6.37 -6.77
CA THR A 59 -14.74 6.22 -5.39
C THR A 59 -13.94 7.06 -4.40
N THR A 60 -14.66 7.89 -3.63
CA THR A 60 -14.10 8.78 -2.59
C THR A 60 -14.67 8.47 -1.21
N LEU A 61 -13.80 8.52 -0.20
CA LEU A 61 -14.12 8.22 1.19
C LEU A 61 -13.81 9.43 2.08
N LEU A 62 -14.80 9.96 2.79
CA LEU A 62 -14.60 11.02 3.77
C LEU A 62 -14.09 10.43 5.10
N ALA A 63 -12.84 10.73 5.45
CA ALA A 63 -12.20 10.25 6.67
C ALA A 63 -12.32 11.29 7.80
N LYS A 64 -13.44 11.24 8.54
CA LYS A 64 -13.77 12.26 9.56
C LYS A 64 -12.78 12.36 10.72
N ASN A 65 -12.14 11.25 11.06
CA ASN A 65 -11.18 11.18 12.17
C ASN A 65 -9.74 11.50 11.72
N LEU A 66 -9.51 11.82 10.44
CA LEU A 66 -8.21 12.28 9.95
C LEU A 66 -8.20 13.80 9.77
N LYS A 67 -7.05 14.40 10.10
CA LYS A 67 -6.80 15.83 9.84
C LYS A 67 -6.07 15.99 8.50
N PRO A 68 -6.30 17.07 7.73
CA PRO A 68 -5.57 17.33 6.49
C PRO A 68 -4.05 17.46 6.64
N THR A 69 -3.54 17.57 7.87
CA THR A 69 -2.10 17.64 8.17
C THR A 69 -1.43 16.27 8.27
N ILE A 70 -2.18 15.16 8.12
CA ILE A 70 -1.59 13.82 8.07
C ILE A 70 -0.54 13.74 6.95
N PHE A 71 0.58 13.04 7.20
CA PHE A 71 1.71 12.97 6.29
C PHE A 71 2.24 14.35 5.85
N ASP A 72 2.32 15.30 6.80
CA ASP A 72 2.69 16.71 6.58
C ASP A 72 1.78 17.45 5.58
N GLY A 73 0.56 16.95 5.38
CA GLY A 73 -0.39 17.48 4.41
C GLY A 73 0.00 17.25 2.94
N LYS A 74 0.91 16.30 2.70
CA LYS A 74 1.29 15.83 1.36
C LYS A 74 0.22 14.89 0.82
N GLU A 75 0.00 14.95 -0.50
CA GLU A 75 -0.75 13.93 -1.19
C GLU A 75 0.13 12.68 -1.36
N VAL A 76 -0.29 11.56 -0.80
CA VAL A 76 0.47 10.30 -0.81
C VAL A 76 -0.44 9.12 -1.13
N ARG A 77 0.13 8.06 -1.70
CA ARG A 77 -0.50 6.75 -1.74
C ARG A 77 -0.33 6.08 -0.37
N ALA A 78 -1.33 5.36 0.11
CA ALA A 78 -1.32 4.77 1.45
C ALA A 78 -2.08 3.44 1.50
N LEU A 79 -1.65 2.57 2.39
CA LEU A 79 -2.43 1.42 2.84
C LEU A 79 -3.29 1.86 4.02
N VAL A 80 -4.56 1.50 4.00
CA VAL A 80 -5.51 1.88 5.04
C VAL A 80 -6.32 0.66 5.48
N ASN A 81 -6.62 0.62 6.77
CA ASN A 81 -7.73 -0.15 7.29
C ASN A 81 -8.81 0.83 7.77
N TYR A 82 -10.02 0.70 7.25
CA TYR A 82 -11.15 1.53 7.66
C TYR A 82 -12.43 0.73 7.84
N SER A 83 -13.38 1.32 8.57
CA SER A 83 -14.75 0.84 8.72
C SER A 83 -15.72 1.87 8.16
N GLN A 84 -16.72 1.43 7.39
CA GLN A 84 -17.78 2.29 6.89
C GLN A 84 -18.71 2.70 8.05
N THR A 85 -19.18 3.95 8.03
CA THR A 85 -20.17 4.46 8.98
C THR A 85 -21.57 4.48 8.37
N SER A 86 -22.60 4.65 9.19
CA SER A 86 -23.99 4.85 8.71
C SER A 86 -24.25 6.27 8.16
N GLU A 87 -23.27 7.18 8.28
CA GLU A 87 -23.43 8.56 7.85
C GLU A 87 -23.35 8.70 6.32
N LYS A 88 -24.04 9.73 5.81
CA LYS A 88 -24.03 10.06 4.38
C LYS A 88 -23.31 11.37 4.13
N SER A 89 -22.75 11.52 2.94
CA SER A 89 -22.17 12.76 2.45
C SER A 89 -22.83 13.14 1.13
N GLU A 90 -23.12 14.43 0.94
CA GLU A 90 -23.57 14.95 -0.36
C GLU A 90 -22.42 15.09 -1.37
N LYS A 91 -21.17 15.03 -0.91
CA LYS A 91 -19.96 15.27 -1.71
C LYS A 91 -19.11 14.02 -1.96
N TYR A 92 -19.06 13.12 -0.99
CA TYR A 92 -18.21 11.92 -1.04
C TYR A 92 -19.06 10.65 -1.11
N ASN A 93 -18.53 9.59 -1.73
CA ASN A 93 -19.29 8.36 -1.92
C ASN A 93 -19.58 7.64 -0.60
N GLN A 94 -18.67 7.72 0.37
CA GLN A 94 -18.83 7.09 1.69
C GLN A 94 -18.25 7.96 2.81
N VAL A 95 -18.76 7.77 4.03
CA VAL A 95 -18.17 8.31 5.25
C VAL A 95 -17.59 7.16 6.06
N ILE A 96 -16.32 7.27 6.44
CA ILE A 96 -15.54 6.18 7.04
C ILE A 96 -14.89 6.61 8.36
N HIS A 97 -14.56 5.60 9.17
CA HIS A 97 -13.64 5.70 10.29
C HIS A 97 -12.35 4.97 9.95
N VAL A 98 -11.22 5.67 9.97
CA VAL A 98 -9.91 5.06 9.71
C VAL A 98 -9.39 4.42 10.99
N ASN A 99 -9.15 3.10 10.95
CA ASN A 99 -8.60 2.33 12.07
C ASN A 99 -7.09 2.56 12.17
N TRP A 100 -6.40 2.47 11.03
CA TRP A 100 -5.02 2.89 10.87
C TRP A 100 -4.73 3.17 9.39
N ILE A 101 -3.67 3.94 9.14
CA ILE A 101 -3.21 4.28 7.80
C ILE A 101 -1.69 4.46 7.82
N ASP A 102 -1.02 3.94 6.80
CA ASP A 102 0.41 4.16 6.60
C ASP A 102 0.72 4.50 5.14
N SER A 103 1.63 5.45 4.94
CA SER A 103 2.00 5.92 3.61
C SER A 103 2.92 4.93 2.90
N ILE A 104 2.74 4.81 1.58
CA ILE A 104 3.67 4.14 0.68
C ILE A 104 4.62 5.19 0.12
N LEU A 105 5.88 4.80 -0.15
CA LEU A 105 6.83 5.62 -0.89
C LEU A 105 6.17 6.16 -2.17
N THR A 106 5.89 7.46 -2.18
CA THR A 106 5.20 8.13 -3.29
C THR A 106 6.17 9.07 -3.99
N LYS A 107 6.39 8.86 -5.28
CA LYS A 107 7.40 9.57 -6.08
C LYS A 107 6.78 10.17 -7.34
N LYS A 108 7.45 11.19 -7.89
CA LYS A 108 7.26 11.57 -9.29
C LYS A 108 8.16 10.70 -10.19
N PRO A 109 7.71 10.34 -11.40
CA PRO A 109 8.58 9.81 -12.43
C PRO A 109 9.71 10.78 -12.77
N VAL A 110 10.76 10.25 -13.39
CA VAL A 110 11.93 11.01 -13.86
C VAL A 110 12.00 10.95 -15.39
N PRO A 111 12.54 11.98 -16.06
CA PRO A 111 12.66 11.95 -17.51
C PRO A 111 13.81 11.03 -17.95
N SER A 112 13.65 10.43 -19.12
CA SER A 112 14.76 9.80 -19.86
C SER A 112 15.86 10.81 -20.14
N LEU A 113 17.11 10.35 -20.06
CA LEU A 113 18.29 11.14 -20.40
C LEU A 113 18.64 11.09 -21.90
N GLY A 114 17.87 10.35 -22.71
CA GLY A 114 18.06 10.27 -24.16
C GLY A 114 18.69 8.97 -24.65
N SER A 115 19.33 8.19 -23.76
CA SER A 115 19.87 6.86 -24.10
C SER A 115 19.72 5.84 -22.96
N ASP A 116 19.74 4.54 -23.29
CA ASP A 116 19.73 3.45 -22.29
C ASP A 116 20.96 3.52 -21.37
N THR A 117 22.13 3.85 -21.93
CA THR A 117 23.39 3.94 -21.19
C THR A 117 23.33 5.02 -20.11
N GLU A 118 22.92 6.24 -20.46
CA GLU A 118 22.81 7.34 -19.49
C GLU A 118 21.76 7.05 -18.42
N ASN A 119 20.62 6.47 -18.82
CA ASN A 119 19.58 6.05 -17.89
C ASN A 119 20.09 4.96 -16.92
N ARG A 120 20.85 3.97 -17.40
CA ARG A 120 21.48 2.93 -16.56
C ARG A 120 22.46 3.54 -15.56
N GLU A 121 23.32 4.44 -16.00
CA GLU A 121 24.31 5.09 -15.14
C GLU A 121 23.66 5.96 -14.06
N LYS A 122 22.58 6.68 -14.41
CA LYS A 122 21.89 7.58 -13.46
C LYS A 122 20.92 6.87 -12.54
N TYR A 123 20.08 5.99 -13.09
CA TYR A 123 18.91 5.42 -12.40
C TYR A 123 19.10 3.97 -11.98
N GLY A 124 20.17 3.31 -12.43
CA GLY A 124 20.49 1.91 -12.17
C GLY A 124 19.87 0.95 -13.17
N ASP A 125 20.35 -0.29 -13.14
CA ASP A 125 19.87 -1.39 -13.98
C ASP A 125 20.01 -2.74 -13.26
N ASP A 126 19.86 -2.72 -11.93
CA ASP A 126 19.79 -3.92 -11.12
C ASP A 126 18.45 -4.63 -11.35
N MET A 127 18.46 -5.96 -11.28
CA MET A 127 17.24 -6.74 -11.50
C MET A 127 16.17 -6.42 -10.45
N VAL A 128 14.92 -6.40 -10.89
CA VAL A 128 13.75 -6.21 -10.03
C VAL A 128 12.56 -6.95 -10.64
N ASP A 129 11.74 -7.60 -9.83
CA ASP A 129 10.54 -8.28 -10.31
C ASP A 129 9.29 -7.53 -9.84
N ILE A 130 8.35 -7.29 -10.75
CA ILE A 130 7.02 -6.80 -10.40
C ILE A 130 6.20 -7.98 -9.88
N VAL A 131 5.67 -7.85 -8.67
CA VAL A 131 4.83 -8.87 -8.03
C VAL A 131 3.37 -8.55 -8.33
N ARG A 132 2.65 -9.51 -8.91
CA ARG A 132 1.21 -9.38 -9.10
C ARG A 132 0.52 -9.52 -7.75
N ASP A 133 -0.04 -8.41 -7.27
CA ASP A 133 -0.68 -8.25 -5.98
C ASP A 133 -1.88 -7.30 -6.17
N TRP A 134 -2.82 -7.28 -5.23
CA TRP A 134 -3.99 -6.38 -5.32
C TRP A 134 -3.59 -4.91 -5.24
N VAL A 135 -2.41 -4.59 -4.67
CA VAL A 135 -1.85 -3.23 -4.65
C VAL A 135 -1.06 -2.86 -5.91
N THR A 136 -0.78 -3.83 -6.79
CA THR A 136 -0.06 -3.59 -8.05
C THR A 136 -1.07 -3.19 -9.13
N VAL A 137 -1.38 -1.89 -9.19
CA VAL A 137 -2.51 -1.33 -9.96
C VAL A 137 -2.20 0.08 -10.47
N ALA A 138 -2.86 0.48 -11.56
CA ALA A 138 -2.87 1.85 -12.06
C ALA A 138 -4.27 2.45 -11.88
N GLU A 139 -4.40 3.43 -11.00
CA GLU A 139 -5.68 4.12 -10.70
C GLU A 139 -5.41 5.48 -10.06
N ASP A 140 -6.38 6.40 -10.15
CA ASP A 140 -6.27 7.78 -9.65
C ASP A 140 -5.08 8.57 -10.23
N GLY A 141 -4.65 8.22 -11.44
CA GLY A 141 -3.45 8.78 -12.04
C GLY A 141 -2.14 8.35 -11.35
N TYR A 142 -2.15 7.25 -10.58
CA TYR A 142 -0.97 6.66 -9.97
C TYR A 142 -0.71 5.26 -10.51
N LEU A 143 0.56 4.89 -10.68
CA LEU A 143 0.98 3.49 -10.78
C LEU A 143 1.58 3.04 -9.46
N THR A 144 0.92 2.10 -8.78
CA THR A 144 1.43 1.48 -7.55
C THR A 144 2.00 0.10 -7.89
N LEU A 145 3.20 -0.20 -7.39
CA LEU A 145 3.89 -1.46 -7.64
C LEU A 145 4.32 -2.07 -6.31
N ARG A 146 3.98 -3.35 -6.13
CA ARG A 146 4.78 -4.25 -5.30
C ARG A 146 5.92 -4.79 -6.13
N PHE A 147 7.14 -4.56 -5.69
CA PHE A 147 8.33 -5.05 -6.37
C PHE A 147 9.17 -5.92 -5.44
N ARG A 148 9.85 -6.90 -6.01
CA ARG A 148 10.74 -7.84 -5.35
C ARG A 148 12.16 -7.64 -5.86
N ALA A 149 13.10 -7.53 -4.94
CA ALA A 149 14.53 -7.42 -5.23
C ALA A 149 15.33 -8.24 -4.21
N LEU A 150 16.64 -8.37 -4.44
CA LEU A 150 17.58 -8.89 -3.45
C LEU A 150 18.06 -7.76 -2.55
N TRP A 151 18.02 -7.96 -1.24
CA TRP A 151 18.36 -6.97 -0.23
C TRP A 151 19.36 -7.54 0.78
N GLY A 152 20.17 -6.66 1.33
CA GLY A 152 21.16 -6.89 2.38
C GLY A 152 20.89 -6.05 3.62
N GLY A 153 20.12 -4.97 3.47
CA GLY A 153 19.68 -4.11 4.57
C GLY A 153 20.75 -3.12 5.04
N GLN A 154 21.78 -2.88 4.24
CA GLN A 154 22.91 -2.00 4.57
C GLN A 154 22.90 -0.69 3.78
N LYS A 155 22.36 -0.71 2.57
CA LYS A 155 22.29 0.44 1.66
C LYS A 155 20.86 0.68 1.21
N VAL A 156 20.54 1.94 0.97
CA VAL A 156 19.24 2.34 0.43
C VAL A 156 19.20 1.99 -1.05
N HIS A 157 18.14 1.31 -1.47
CA HIS A 157 17.83 1.07 -2.87
C HIS A 157 17.13 2.28 -3.49
N TYR A 158 17.42 2.58 -4.75
CA TYR A 158 16.68 3.58 -5.53
C TYR A 158 15.84 2.89 -6.60
N ILE A 159 14.54 3.17 -6.57
CA ILE A 159 13.58 2.71 -7.58
C ILE A 159 13.02 3.93 -8.32
N ASN A 160 13.13 3.96 -9.64
CA ASN A 160 12.71 5.09 -10.47
C ASN A 160 11.82 4.61 -11.61
N LEU A 161 10.83 5.42 -11.96
CA LEU A 161 10.02 5.23 -13.15
C LEU A 161 10.42 6.29 -14.17
N VAL A 162 10.92 5.86 -15.31
CA VAL A 162 11.48 6.71 -16.36
C VAL A 162 10.43 6.90 -17.45
N THR A 163 10.12 8.15 -17.78
CA THR A 163 9.20 8.53 -18.87
C THR A 163 9.98 9.01 -20.10
N GLY A 164 9.32 9.07 -21.26
CA GLY A 164 9.96 9.52 -22.51
C GLY A 164 11.02 8.55 -23.04
N VAL A 165 10.91 7.27 -22.69
CA VAL A 165 11.82 6.21 -23.16
C VAL A 165 11.49 5.72 -24.57
N ASN A 166 10.29 6.03 -25.05
CA ASN A 166 9.81 5.75 -26.39
C ASN A 166 9.19 7.03 -26.98
N PRO A 167 9.77 7.62 -28.04
CA PRO A 167 9.23 8.84 -28.65
C PRO A 167 7.89 8.63 -29.36
N ASP A 168 7.59 7.40 -29.79
CA ASP A 168 6.36 7.06 -30.52
C ASP A 168 5.20 6.69 -29.58
N ASN A 169 5.51 6.31 -28.34
CA ASN A 169 4.52 5.95 -27.33
C ASN A 169 4.84 6.59 -25.96
N PRO A 170 4.21 7.72 -25.61
CA PRO A 170 4.46 8.40 -24.34
C PRO A 170 3.91 7.64 -23.12
N TYR A 171 3.11 6.59 -23.35
CA TYR A 171 2.62 5.68 -22.31
C TYR A 171 3.51 4.43 -22.13
N GLU A 172 4.63 4.32 -22.87
CA GLU A 172 5.69 3.38 -22.55
C GLU A 172 6.67 4.00 -21.55
N ILE A 173 6.81 3.35 -20.41
CA ILE A 173 7.60 3.79 -19.26
C ILE A 173 8.53 2.65 -18.81
N GLU A 174 9.62 3.01 -18.13
CA GLU A 174 10.63 2.04 -17.71
C GLU A 174 10.90 2.09 -16.23
N LEU A 175 10.80 0.95 -15.56
CA LEU A 175 11.20 0.81 -14.17
C LEU A 175 12.70 0.50 -14.08
N ARG A 176 13.42 1.36 -13.37
CA ARG A 176 14.86 1.24 -13.12
C ARG A 176 15.12 1.09 -11.63
N HIS A 177 15.97 0.14 -11.28
CA HIS A 177 16.34 -0.18 -9.92
C HIS A 177 17.86 -0.07 -9.75
N ASN A 178 18.29 0.55 -8.66
CA ASN A 178 19.67 0.64 -8.24
C ASN A 178 19.78 0.13 -6.79
N ALA A 179 20.39 -1.03 -6.60
CA ALA A 179 20.65 -1.61 -5.29
C ALA A 179 21.70 -0.82 -4.50
N ASN A 180 22.41 0.12 -5.13
CA ASN A 180 23.38 1.02 -4.50
C ASN A 180 24.49 0.26 -3.75
N GLY A 181 24.89 -0.88 -4.31
CA GLY A 181 25.88 -1.78 -3.72
C GLY A 181 25.41 -2.51 -2.45
N ASP A 182 24.11 -2.57 -2.16
CA ASP A 182 23.59 -3.39 -1.07
C ASP A 182 23.92 -4.87 -1.30
N PRO A 183 24.38 -5.62 -0.28
CA PRO A 183 24.60 -7.06 -0.42
C PRO A 183 23.32 -7.80 -0.85
N GLN A 184 23.42 -8.74 -1.77
CA GLN A 184 22.25 -9.42 -2.34
C GLN A 184 21.92 -10.71 -1.58
N ASN A 185 21.37 -10.61 -0.36
CA ASN A 185 21.21 -11.75 0.55
C ASN A 185 19.80 -12.36 0.55
N TYR A 186 18.76 -11.53 0.56
CA TYR A 186 17.39 -11.98 0.77
C TYR A 186 16.43 -11.37 -0.24
N TRP A 187 15.54 -12.21 -0.79
CA TRP A 187 14.39 -11.70 -1.51
C TRP A 187 13.42 -11.02 -0.54
N ARG A 188 13.13 -9.74 -0.78
CA ARG A 188 12.12 -8.97 -0.06
C ARG A 188 11.32 -8.12 -1.01
N ASP A 189 10.12 -7.80 -0.57
CA ASP A 189 9.17 -7.01 -1.32
C ASP A 189 9.07 -5.61 -0.71
N ALA A 190 8.86 -4.62 -1.56
CA ALA A 190 8.62 -3.25 -1.17
C ALA A 190 7.53 -2.64 -2.06
N LEU A 191 6.93 -1.55 -1.57
CA LEU A 191 5.89 -0.81 -2.27
C LEU A 191 6.41 0.54 -2.74
N VAL A 192 6.02 0.94 -3.94
CA VAL A 192 6.24 2.29 -4.46
C VAL A 192 5.02 2.72 -5.29
N ALA A 193 4.64 3.98 -5.16
CA ALA A 193 3.64 4.61 -6.00
C ALA A 193 4.27 5.76 -6.79
N PHE A 194 3.95 5.84 -8.08
CA PHE A 194 4.39 6.91 -8.96
C PHE A 194 3.19 7.76 -9.39
N ASN A 195 3.24 9.06 -9.14
CA ASN A 195 2.23 10.01 -9.61
C ASN A 195 2.44 10.30 -11.09
N LEU A 196 1.52 9.87 -11.95
CA LEU A 196 1.62 9.99 -13.41
C LEU A 196 0.94 11.24 -13.98
N ASN A 197 0.17 11.98 -13.18
CA ASN A 197 -0.73 13.03 -13.66
C ASN A 197 -0.05 14.14 -14.46
N ASP A 198 1.20 14.47 -14.13
CA ASP A 198 2.00 15.48 -14.86
C ASP A 198 3.16 14.85 -15.65
N ALA A 199 3.25 13.52 -15.70
CA ALA A 199 4.41 12.79 -16.19
C ALA A 199 4.18 12.09 -17.54
N VAL A 200 2.92 11.84 -17.88
CA VAL A 200 2.47 11.31 -19.18
C VAL A 200 1.31 12.18 -19.69
N PRO A 201 0.96 12.14 -21.00
CA PRO A 201 -0.16 12.91 -21.51
C PRO A 201 -1.48 12.58 -20.80
N ASP A 202 -2.34 13.59 -20.69
CA ASP A 202 -3.70 13.40 -20.19
C ASP A 202 -4.45 12.41 -21.11
N THR A 203 -5.20 11.49 -20.52
CA THR A 203 -5.99 10.51 -21.25
C THR A 203 -7.37 11.05 -21.63
N GLU A 204 -7.70 12.27 -21.22
CA GLU A 204 -8.98 12.94 -21.50
C GLU A 204 -10.18 12.10 -21.03
N GLY A 205 -10.02 11.42 -19.89
CA GLY A 205 -11.02 10.54 -19.30
C GLY A 205 -11.18 9.18 -19.98
N LYS A 206 -10.35 8.86 -20.98
CA LYS A 206 -10.31 7.52 -21.61
C LYS A 206 -9.34 6.61 -20.86
N THR A 207 -9.57 5.31 -20.98
CA THR A 207 -8.61 4.28 -20.56
C THR A 207 -7.64 4.00 -21.69
N VAL A 208 -6.34 4.04 -21.41
CA VAL A 208 -5.26 3.70 -22.33
C VAL A 208 -4.41 2.58 -21.75
N LYS A 209 -3.59 1.93 -22.60
CA LYS A 209 -2.60 0.96 -22.13
C LYS A 209 -1.32 1.69 -21.73
N LEU A 210 -0.97 1.59 -20.45
CA LEU A 210 0.32 2.02 -19.90
C LEU A 210 1.26 0.82 -19.89
N THR A 211 2.27 0.83 -20.77
CA THR A 211 3.24 -0.26 -20.88
C THR A 211 4.44 0.03 -20.00
N ILE A 212 4.65 -0.79 -18.97
CA ILE A 212 5.89 -0.77 -18.18
C ILE A 212 6.85 -1.83 -18.71
N ARG A 213 8.09 -1.43 -18.95
CA ARG A 213 9.22 -2.34 -19.22
C ARG A 213 10.22 -2.29 -18.07
N TRP A 214 10.90 -3.41 -17.81
CA TRP A 214 11.92 -3.48 -16.76
C TRP A 214 12.87 -4.67 -16.95
N ARG A 215 14.01 -4.62 -16.26
CA ARG A 215 14.95 -5.73 -16.16
C ARG A 215 14.55 -6.68 -15.03
N SER A 216 13.89 -7.78 -15.38
CA SER A 216 13.48 -8.82 -14.42
C SER A 216 14.62 -9.78 -14.08
N SER A 217 14.43 -10.61 -13.06
CA SER A 217 15.36 -11.70 -12.75
C SER A 217 15.49 -12.75 -13.88
N GLN A 218 14.56 -12.73 -14.84
CA GLN A 218 14.50 -13.62 -16.00
C GLN A 218 14.73 -12.88 -17.34
N GLY A 219 15.38 -11.72 -17.31
CA GLY A 219 15.62 -10.88 -18.48
C GLY A 219 14.60 -9.75 -18.63
N TYR A 220 14.65 -9.01 -19.73
CA TYR A 220 13.76 -7.87 -19.94
C TYR A 220 12.31 -8.32 -20.13
N LYS A 221 11.40 -7.67 -19.40
CA LYS A 221 9.95 -7.93 -19.45
C LYS A 221 9.19 -6.65 -19.68
N LYS A 222 7.96 -6.80 -20.14
CA LYS A 222 6.97 -5.73 -20.21
C LYS A 222 5.59 -6.23 -19.79
N VAL A 223 4.76 -5.33 -19.27
CA VAL A 223 3.35 -5.59 -18.96
C VAL A 223 2.53 -4.32 -19.17
N ASP A 224 1.28 -4.47 -19.56
CA ASP A 224 0.35 -3.37 -19.74
C ASP A 224 -0.60 -3.24 -18.54
N PHE A 225 -0.87 -2.00 -18.15
CA PHE A 225 -1.93 -1.63 -17.21
C PHE A 225 -3.01 -0.86 -17.95
N ASP A 226 -4.26 -1.04 -17.54
CA ASP A 226 -5.33 -0.10 -17.88
C ASP A 226 -5.14 1.16 -17.04
N TYR A 227 -4.95 2.30 -17.71
CA TYR A 227 -4.62 3.58 -17.07
C TYR A 227 -5.59 4.67 -17.51
N CYS A 228 -6.05 5.46 -16.55
CA CYS A 228 -6.76 6.70 -16.78
C CYS A 228 -6.08 7.81 -15.98
N SER A 229 -5.90 8.98 -16.60
CA SER A 229 -5.48 10.17 -15.86
C SER A 229 -6.55 10.55 -14.83
N ARG A 230 -6.12 11.21 -13.74
CA ARG A 230 -7.02 11.58 -12.66
C ARG A 230 -8.24 12.31 -13.17
N LYS A 231 -9.41 11.85 -12.73
CA LYS A 231 -10.67 12.55 -12.95
C LYS A 231 -10.86 13.64 -11.90
N PRO A 232 -11.41 14.81 -12.27
CA PRO A 232 -11.86 15.77 -11.27
C PRO A 232 -12.95 15.14 -10.40
N ILE A 233 -13.08 15.61 -9.15
CA ILE A 233 -14.22 15.23 -8.32
C ILE A 233 -15.47 15.85 -8.94
N SER A 234 -16.18 15.08 -9.76
CA SER A 234 -17.56 15.39 -10.08
C SER A 234 -18.38 15.08 -8.83
N SER A 235 -19.21 16.03 -8.38
CA SER A 235 -20.23 15.78 -7.35
C SER A 235 -20.92 14.44 -7.62
N PRO A 236 -21.22 13.64 -6.59
CA PRO A 236 -21.74 12.30 -6.79
C PRO A 236 -23.07 12.43 -7.52
N LYS A 237 -23.07 12.21 -8.84
CA LYS A 237 -24.24 11.60 -9.47
C LYS A 237 -24.35 10.27 -8.73
N MET A 238 -25.33 10.22 -7.83
CA MET A 238 -25.80 8.99 -7.19
C MET A 238 -25.68 7.89 -8.23
N LEU A 239 -24.76 6.94 -8.00
CA LEU A 239 -24.74 5.70 -8.76
C LEU A 239 -26.00 4.95 -8.32
N GLU A 240 -27.14 5.33 -8.88
CA GLU A 240 -28.34 4.50 -8.91
C GLU A 240 -27.93 3.20 -9.63
N GLY A 241 -27.66 2.14 -8.86
CA GLY A 241 -27.34 0.85 -9.46
C GLY A 241 -26.61 -0.17 -8.57
N TYR A 242 -25.90 0.24 -7.52
CA TYR A 242 -25.33 -0.73 -6.57
C TYR A 242 -26.29 -0.97 -5.40
N SER A 243 -27.46 -1.55 -5.72
CA SER A 243 -28.27 -2.25 -4.73
C SER A 243 -27.52 -3.47 -4.24
N GLN A 244 -27.56 -3.64 -2.93
CA GLN A 244 -27.05 -4.77 -2.15
C GLN A 244 -27.26 -6.12 -2.83
N GLU A 245 -26.17 -6.78 -3.21
CA GLU A 245 -26.09 -8.25 -3.18
C GLU A 245 -24.85 -8.64 -2.36
N GLY A 246 -24.95 -8.40 -1.05
CA GLY A 246 -24.19 -9.20 -0.10
C GLY A 246 -24.74 -10.62 -0.18
N ARG A 247 -24.08 -11.47 -0.96
CA ARG A 247 -24.33 -12.91 -0.92
C ARG A 247 -23.86 -13.41 0.45
N ASP A 248 -24.84 -13.80 1.25
CA ASP A 248 -24.68 -14.80 2.29
C ASP A 248 -23.89 -15.98 1.71
N ILE A 249 -22.71 -16.21 2.27
CA ILE A 249 -21.99 -17.47 2.14
C ILE A 249 -22.17 -18.19 3.47
N ARG A 250 -23.03 -19.20 3.46
CA ARG A 250 -22.99 -20.30 4.42
C ARG A 250 -21.81 -21.21 4.11
#